data_AF-A0A1F9NUX3-F1
#
_entry.id   AF-A0A1F9NUX3-F1
#
_cell.length_a   1.000
_cell.length_b   1.000
_cell.length_c   1.000
_cell.angle_alpha   90.00
_cell.angle_beta   90.00
_cell.angle_gamma   90.00
#
_symmetry.space_group_name_H-M   'P 1'
#
loop_
_entity.id
_entity.type
_entity.pdbx_description
1 polymer ?
#
loop_
_entity_poly.entity_id
_entity_poly.type
_entity_poly.pdbx_seq_one_letter_code
_entity_poly.pdbx_strand_id
1 'polypeptide(L)'
;MMKRILAALISFLSDREDPEEPQYDPAHVGAMVVLTLIAMSMLFWLLWSLLVFGGGIQAKLLPFFTIVFTARTAADYGYVGSPFAMGVFEGWLTNVVALVLLVLVTCAGWYVFRKAQENGRQGN
;
A
#
# COMPACT_ATOMS: atom_id res chain seq x y z
N MET A 1 -9.97 -14.32 15.74
CA MET A 1 -10.00 -14.66 14.31
C MET A 1 -8.80 -14.06 13.56
N MET A 2 -8.63 -12.74 13.55
CA MET A 2 -7.51 -12.05 12.87
C MET A 2 -6.11 -12.57 13.24
N LYS A 3 -5.84 -12.85 14.52
CA LYS A 3 -4.56 -13.43 14.96
C LYS A 3 -4.28 -14.82 14.37
N ARG A 4 -5.32 -15.64 14.15
CA ARG A 4 -5.19 -16.98 13.56
C ARG A 4 -4.87 -16.91 12.07
N ILE A 5 -5.53 -16.00 11.36
CA ILE A 5 -5.27 -15.74 9.93
C ILE A 5 -3.83 -15.22 9.75
N LEU A 6 -3.41 -14.29 10.60
CA LEU A 6 -2.05 -13.75 10.55
C LEU A 6 -0.99 -14.83 10.84
N ALA A 7 -1.22 -15.69 11.85
CA ALA A 7 -0.32 -16.79 12.14
C ALA A 7 -0.24 -17.80 10.98
N ALA A 8 -1.37 -18.14 10.36
CA ALA A 8 -1.40 -19.01 9.19
C ALA A 8 -0.66 -18.39 8.00
N LEU A 9 -0.83 -17.08 7.75
CA LEU A 9 -0.13 -16.37 6.68
C LEU A 9 1.39 -16.32 6.90
N ILE A 10 1.84 -16.05 8.14
CA ILE A 10 3.27 -16.05 8.49
C ILE A 10 3.85 -17.46 8.34
N SER A 11 3.12 -18.49 8.76
CA SER A 11 3.55 -19.89 8.58
C SER A 11 3.65 -20.25 7.10
N PHE A 12 2.67 -19.85 6.30
CA PHE A 12 2.62 -20.12 4.86
C PHE A 12 3.75 -19.43 4.08
N LEU A 13 4.22 -18.26 4.55
CA LEU A 13 5.32 -17.49 3.95
C LEU A 13 6.69 -17.83 4.56
N SER A 14 6.78 -18.77 5.48
CA SER A 14 8.03 -19.09 6.17
C SER A 14 8.86 -20.09 5.35
N ASP A 15 10.15 -19.80 5.16
CA ASP A 15 11.14 -20.73 4.58
C ASP A 15 11.58 -21.81 5.59
N ARG A 16 10.68 -22.26 6.49
CA ARG A 16 11.04 -23.28 7.46
C ARG A 16 10.99 -24.63 6.75
N GLU A 17 12.12 -25.33 6.69
CA GLU A 17 12.14 -26.72 6.23
C GLU A 17 11.34 -27.59 7.21
N ASP A 18 10.17 -28.05 6.77
CA ASP A 18 9.42 -29.09 7.46
C ASP A 18 9.82 -30.45 6.85
N PRO A 19 10.40 -31.37 7.65
CA PRO A 19 10.80 -32.70 7.17
C PRO A 19 9.64 -33.53 6.62
N GLU A 20 8.39 -33.21 6.97
CA GLU A 20 7.19 -33.90 6.51
C GLU A 20 6.60 -33.28 5.21
N GLU A 21 7.09 -32.12 4.78
CA GLU A 21 6.56 -31.43 3.60
C GLU A 21 7.12 -32.03 2.29
N PRO A 22 6.28 -32.27 1.27
CA PRO A 22 6.75 -32.73 -0.03
C PRO A 22 7.74 -31.73 -0.62
N GLN A 23 8.83 -32.22 -1.24
CA GLN A 23 9.83 -31.37 -1.89
C GLN A 23 9.22 -30.41 -2.95
N TYR A 24 8.04 -30.74 -3.47
CA TYR A 24 7.26 -29.88 -4.35
C TYR A 24 5.76 -30.03 -4.07
N ASP A 25 5.13 -28.96 -3.60
CA ASP A 25 3.67 -28.82 -3.53
C ASP A 25 3.17 -27.85 -4.63
N PRO A 26 2.55 -28.35 -5.71
CA PRO A 26 1.98 -27.51 -6.76
C PRO A 26 0.94 -26.52 -6.26
N ALA A 27 0.19 -26.87 -5.19
CA ALA A 27 -0.84 -26.00 -4.62
C ALA A 27 -0.20 -24.80 -3.92
N HIS A 28 0.86 -25.02 -3.13
CA HIS A 28 1.66 -23.97 -2.52
C HIS A 28 2.23 -23.01 -3.59
N VAL A 29 2.86 -23.55 -4.63
CA VAL A 29 3.43 -22.75 -5.73
C VAL A 29 2.36 -21.92 -6.44
N GLY A 30 1.22 -22.54 -6.78
CA GLY A 30 0.10 -21.84 -7.41
C GLY A 30 -0.45 -20.71 -6.53
N ALA A 31 -0.59 -20.96 -5.22
CA ALA A 31 -1.04 -19.97 -4.26
C ALA A 31 -0.05 -18.80 -4.12
N MET A 32 1.26 -19.06 -4.13
CA MET A 32 2.29 -18.00 -4.11
C MET A 32 2.21 -17.12 -5.34
N VAL A 33 2.09 -17.69 -6.55
CA VAL A 33 1.94 -16.93 -7.79
C VAL A 33 0.70 -16.01 -7.73
N VAL A 34 -0.45 -16.54 -7.32
CA VAL A 34 -1.68 -15.75 -7.18
C VAL A 34 -1.51 -14.64 -6.14
N LEU A 35 -0.92 -14.95 -4.99
CA LEU A 35 -0.68 -13.97 -3.93
C LEU A 35 0.24 -12.83 -4.40
N THR A 36 1.31 -13.16 -5.12
CA THR A 36 2.21 -12.18 -5.74
C THR A 36 1.47 -11.29 -6.73
N LEU A 37 0.64 -11.85 -7.62
CA LEU A 37 -0.14 -11.06 -8.58
C LEU A 37 -1.13 -10.12 -7.90
N ILE A 38 -1.81 -10.57 -6.84
CA ILE A 38 -2.71 -9.73 -6.04
C ILE A 38 -1.92 -8.60 -5.38
N ALA A 39 -0.78 -8.90 -4.77
CA ALA A 39 0.08 -7.90 -4.12
C ALA A 39 0.58 -6.86 -5.13
N MET A 40 1.05 -7.29 -6.30
CA MET A 40 1.49 -6.39 -7.38
C MET A 40 0.35 -5.51 -7.88
N SER A 41 -0.83 -6.08 -8.12
CA SER A 41 -2.01 -5.33 -8.58
C SER A 41 -2.44 -4.28 -7.55
N MET A 42 -2.50 -4.65 -6.28
CA MET A 42 -2.83 -3.73 -5.19
C MET A 42 -1.82 -2.58 -5.10
N LEU A 43 -0.52 -2.87 -5.13
CA LEU A 43 0.53 -1.85 -5.09
C LEU A 43 0.46 -0.93 -6.30
N PHE A 44 0.24 -1.48 -7.50
CA PHE A 44 0.06 -0.69 -8.72
C PHE A 44 -1.10 0.30 -8.58
N TRP A 45 -2.29 -0.17 -8.16
CA TRP A 45 -3.46 0.70 -8.04
C TRP A 45 -3.30 1.75 -6.94
N LEU A 46 -2.64 1.43 -5.83
CA LEU A 46 -2.34 2.40 -4.77
C LEU A 46 -1.36 3.47 -5.27
N LEU A 47 -0.28 3.07 -5.93
CA LEU A 47 0.71 4.02 -6.47
C LEU A 47 0.12 4.86 -7.59
N TRP A 48 -0.65 4.28 -8.50
CA TRP A 48 -1.32 5.02 -9.57
C TRP A 48 -2.33 6.02 -9.00
N SER A 49 -3.13 5.59 -8.02
CA SER A 49 -4.08 6.47 -7.34
C SER A 49 -3.39 7.58 -6.55
N LEU A 50 -2.18 7.35 -6.04
CA LEU A 50 -1.40 8.36 -5.33
C LEU A 50 -0.71 9.36 -6.27
N LEU A 51 -0.13 8.86 -7.38
CA LEU A 51 0.82 9.60 -8.21
C LEU A 51 0.24 10.11 -9.53
N VAL A 52 -0.90 9.58 -9.98
CA VAL A 52 -1.46 9.88 -11.31
C VAL A 52 -2.90 10.38 -11.22
N PHE A 53 -3.76 9.73 -10.42
CA PHE A 53 -5.17 10.11 -10.31
C PHE A 53 -5.35 11.57 -9.87
N GLY A 54 -6.18 12.32 -10.61
CA GLY A 54 -6.43 13.74 -10.37
C GLY A 54 -5.18 14.63 -10.49
N GLY A 55 -4.17 14.22 -11.27
CA GLY A 55 -2.88 14.92 -11.38
C GLY A 55 -1.85 14.53 -10.33
N GLY A 56 -2.15 13.53 -9.48
CA GLY A 56 -1.25 13.00 -8.46
C GLY A 56 -1.06 13.93 -7.26
N ILE A 57 -0.46 13.40 -6.21
CA ILE A 57 -0.16 14.15 -4.98
C ILE A 57 0.90 15.21 -5.20
N GLN A 58 1.82 15.02 -6.15
CA GLN A 58 2.94 15.92 -6.42
C GLN A 58 2.44 17.31 -6.85
N ALA A 59 1.44 17.36 -7.72
CA ALA A 59 0.83 18.60 -8.19
C ALA A 59 0.16 19.40 -7.06
N LYS A 60 -0.18 18.74 -5.95
CA LYS A 60 -0.89 19.33 -4.81
C LYS A 60 0.02 19.80 -3.69
N LEU A 61 1.29 19.37 -3.65
CA LEU A 61 2.23 19.69 -2.56
C LEU A 61 2.48 21.19 -2.45
N LEU A 62 2.86 21.84 -3.55
CA LEU A 62 3.16 23.28 -3.55
C LEU A 62 1.91 24.12 -3.19
N PRO A 63 0.74 23.93 -3.82
CA PRO A 63 -0.52 24.56 -3.41
C PRO A 63 -0.87 24.36 -1.93
N PHE A 64 -0.67 23.14 -1.41
CA PHE A 64 -0.91 22.82 -0.01
C PHE A 64 -0.02 23.67 0.92
N PHE A 65 1.28 23.71 0.67
CA PHE A 65 2.20 24.51 1.48
C PHE A 65 1.93 26.01 1.37
N THR A 66 1.55 26.50 0.18
CA THR A 66 1.15 27.90 0.04
C THR A 66 -0.11 28.22 0.84
N ILE A 67 -1.10 27.33 0.93
CA ILE A 67 -2.28 27.55 1.78
C ILE A 67 -1.90 27.54 3.26
N VAL A 68 -1.01 26.64 3.68
CA VAL A 68 -0.61 26.51 5.08
C VAL A 68 0.26 27.68 5.56
N PHE A 69 1.17 28.17 4.72
CA PHE A 69 2.16 29.18 5.10
C PHE A 69 1.84 30.60 4.62
N THR A 70 0.77 30.79 3.85
CA THR A 70 0.35 32.12 3.37
C THR A 70 -1.14 32.35 3.62
N ALA A 71 -1.65 33.52 3.29
CA ALA A 71 -3.09 33.82 3.37
C ALA A 71 -3.92 33.22 2.21
N ARG A 72 -3.31 32.40 1.35
CA ARG A 72 -4.01 31.71 0.24
C ARG A 72 -4.94 30.63 0.79
N THR A 73 -6.05 30.41 0.09
CA THR A 73 -7.08 29.43 0.45
C THR A 73 -7.26 28.39 -0.65
N ALA A 74 -7.91 27.27 -0.34
CA ALA A 74 -8.22 26.24 -1.35
C ALA A 74 -9.08 26.80 -2.52
N ALA A 75 -9.87 27.84 -2.28
CA ALA A 75 -10.66 28.52 -3.31
C ALA A 75 -9.79 29.22 -4.37
N ASP A 76 -8.59 29.70 -4.00
CA ASP A 76 -7.62 30.30 -4.92
C ASP A 76 -7.04 29.28 -5.93
N TYR A 77 -7.21 27.99 -5.66
CA TYR A 77 -6.73 26.87 -6.49
C TYR A 77 -7.87 26.08 -7.16
N GLY A 78 -9.08 26.63 -7.18
CA GLY A 78 -10.20 26.02 -7.90
C GLY A 78 -10.88 24.86 -7.16
N TYR A 79 -10.83 24.83 -5.83
CA TYR A 79 -11.62 23.88 -5.04
C TYR A 79 -13.13 24.17 -5.24
N VAL A 80 -13.88 23.14 -5.61
CA VAL A 80 -15.33 23.05 -5.90
C VAL A 80 -16.12 24.38 -5.85
N GLY A 81 -16.60 24.85 -7.01
CA GLY A 81 -17.50 26.01 -7.12
C GLY A 81 -16.80 27.37 -7.30
N SER A 82 -15.47 27.41 -7.30
CA SER A 82 -14.68 28.61 -7.61
C SER A 82 -14.61 28.88 -9.13
N PRO A 83 -14.71 30.14 -9.59
CA PRO A 83 -14.66 30.49 -11.02
C PRO A 83 -13.29 30.23 -11.68
N PHE A 84 -12.24 29.96 -10.90
CA PHE A 84 -10.90 29.66 -11.40
C PHE A 84 -10.72 28.14 -11.52
N ALA A 85 -10.99 27.59 -12.71
CA ALA A 85 -11.01 26.16 -13.00
C ALA A 85 -9.61 25.52 -13.18
N MET A 86 -8.67 25.72 -12.23
CA MET A 86 -7.41 24.97 -12.27
C MET A 86 -7.56 23.53 -11.72
N GLY A 87 -8.61 23.25 -10.92
CA GLY A 87 -8.94 21.89 -10.47
C GLY A 87 -7.82 21.18 -9.70
N VAL A 88 -6.87 21.92 -9.11
CA VAL A 88 -5.60 21.35 -8.63
C VAL A 88 -5.78 20.33 -7.51
N PHE A 89 -6.85 20.47 -6.74
CA PHE A 89 -7.23 19.55 -5.65
C PHE A 89 -8.18 18.43 -6.08
N GLU A 90 -8.42 18.24 -7.38
CA GLU A 90 -9.19 17.11 -7.87
C GLU A 90 -8.56 15.78 -7.43
N GLY A 91 -9.38 14.88 -6.88
CA GLY A 91 -8.91 13.60 -6.37
C GLY A 91 -8.04 13.68 -5.11
N TRP A 92 -7.95 14.83 -4.42
CA TRP A 92 -7.14 15.00 -3.20
C TRP A 92 -7.44 13.93 -2.14
N LEU A 93 -8.72 13.67 -1.85
CA LEU A 93 -9.11 12.63 -0.89
C LEU A 93 -8.60 11.25 -1.30
N THR A 94 -8.74 10.89 -2.59
CA THR A 94 -8.25 9.63 -3.14
C THR A 94 -6.73 9.51 -3.01
N ASN A 95 -5.98 10.58 -3.32
CA ASN A 95 -4.52 10.56 -3.16
C ASN A 95 -4.12 10.36 -1.68
N VAL A 96 -4.79 11.03 -0.75
CA VAL A 96 -4.51 10.89 0.69
C VAL A 96 -4.84 9.49 1.20
N VAL A 97 -6.00 8.94 0.84
CA VAL A 97 -6.37 7.57 1.21
C VAL A 97 -5.40 6.56 0.60
N ALA A 98 -5.00 6.74 -0.66
CA ALA A 98 -4.00 5.90 -1.31
C ALA A 98 -2.66 5.94 -0.58
N LEU A 99 -2.21 7.12 -0.13
CA LEU A 99 -0.99 7.27 0.67
C LEU A 99 -1.08 6.49 1.98
N VAL A 100 -2.16 6.66 2.73
CA VAL A 100 -2.37 5.98 4.02
C VAL A 100 -2.39 4.46 3.82
N LEU A 101 -3.14 3.96 2.84
CA LEU A 101 -3.22 2.53 2.55
C LEU A 101 -1.86 1.97 2.08
N LEU A 102 -1.11 2.71 1.25
CA LEU A 102 0.21 2.31 0.81
C LEU A 102 1.18 2.16 1.98
N VAL A 103 1.17 3.11 2.93
CA VAL A 103 1.97 3.04 4.15
C VAL A 103 1.57 1.82 4.99
N LEU A 104 0.27 1.60 5.19
CA LEU A 104 -0.23 0.46 5.96
C LEU A 104 0.16 -0.88 5.35
N VAL A 105 -0.02 -1.05 4.03
CA VAL A 105 0.37 -2.27 3.29
C VAL A 105 1.88 -2.50 3.39
N THR A 106 2.68 -1.45 3.22
CA THR A 106 4.15 -1.53 3.31
C THR A 106 4.60 -1.93 4.72
N CYS A 107 4.04 -1.30 5.76
CA CYS A 107 4.34 -1.64 7.15
C CYS A 107 3.89 -3.06 7.51
N ALA A 108 2.72 -3.48 7.04
CA ALA A 108 2.20 -4.83 7.26
C ALA A 108 3.09 -5.89 6.58
N GLY A 109 3.47 -5.66 5.32
CA GLY A 109 4.40 -6.53 4.60
C GLY A 109 5.75 -6.62 5.28
N TRP A 110 6.32 -5.48 5.71
CA TRP A 110 7.57 -5.44 6.48
C TRP A 110 7.49 -6.21 7.80
N TYR A 111 6.38 -6.06 8.53
CA TYR A 111 6.14 -6.79 9.77
C TYR A 111 6.08 -8.30 9.54
N VAL A 112 5.31 -8.75 8.54
CA VAL A 112 5.19 -10.16 8.17
C VAL A 112 6.55 -10.72 7.75
N PHE A 113 7.28 -10.01 6.90
CA PHE A 113 8.62 -10.41 6.44
C PHE A 113 9.58 -10.61 7.61
N ARG A 114 9.66 -9.63 8.54
CA ARG A 114 10.49 -9.75 9.74
C ARG A 114 10.09 -10.94 10.61
N LYS A 115 8.79 -11.18 10.78
CA LYS A 115 8.29 -12.30 11.59
C LYS A 115 8.57 -13.65 10.95
N ALA A 116 8.43 -13.78 9.64
CA ALA A 116 8.77 -15.00 8.91
C ALA A 116 10.27 -15.33 9.07
N GLN A 117 11.14 -14.32 8.95
CA GLN A 117 12.59 -14.48 9.15
C GLN A 117 12.97 -14.88 10.59
N GLU A 118 12.33 -14.27 11.60
CA GLU A 118 12.53 -14.64 13.02
C GLU A 118 12.15 -16.10 13.27
N ASN A 119 11.05 -16.57 12.69
CA ASN A 119 10.58 -17.94 12.84
C ASN A 119 11.48 -18.95 12.13
N GLY A 120 12.04 -18.61 10.97
CA GLY A 120 13.03 -19.44 10.27
C GLY A 120 14.33 -19.59 11.06
N ARG A 121 14.78 -18.54 11.76
CA ARG A 121 16.03 -18.58 12.58
C ARG A 121 15.91 -19.36 13.88
N GLN A 122 14.70 -19.56 14.43
CA GLN A 122 14.48 -20.35 15.64
C GLN A 122 14.34 -21.86 15.37
N GLY A 123 14.20 -22.26 14.10
CA GLY A 123 14.08 -23.65 13.67
C GLY A 123 15.40 -24.31 13.23
N ASN A 124 16.49 -23.55 13.12
CA ASN A 124 17.88 -24.02 12.94
C ASN A 124 18.57 -24.15 14.29
#